data_AF-A0A523NBQ1-F1
#
_entry.id   AF-A0A523NBQ1-F1
#
_cell.length_a   1.000
_cell.length_b   1.000
_cell.length_c   1.000
_cell.angle_alpha   90.00
_cell.angle_beta   90.00
_cell.angle_gamma   90.00
#
_symmetry.space_group_name_H-M   'P 1'
#
loop_
_entity.id
_entity.type
_entity.pdbx_description
1 polymer ?
#
loop_
_entity_poly.entity_id
_entity_poly.type
_entity_poly.pdbx_seq_one_letter_code
_entity_poly.pdbx_strand_id
1 'polypeptide(L)'
;MKSLILFLLFSFSSILIAQDISYLEYLRTDLREQKREIIAETMELTIEQAETFWPIYAEYESELDGLSSERLKLIRDYAENYYNLTDEIADRLAGKKHELDTKRNNLLWKYYNKFKSELHPIDAAMFYQVESQLLMLIDVQVSGEVPIIKKPK
;
A
#
# COMPACT_ATOMS: atom_id res chain seq x y z
N MET A 1 -26.57 5.39 -2.30
CA MET A 1 -25.77 5.66 -1.09
C MET A 1 -25.97 4.50 -0.11
N LYS A 2 -25.22 3.42 -0.27
CA LYS A 2 -25.20 2.32 0.70
C LYS A 2 -24.07 2.63 1.67
N SER A 3 -24.41 2.85 2.93
CA SER A 3 -23.47 3.18 4.00
C SER A 3 -22.43 2.06 4.15
N LEU A 4 -21.18 2.38 3.86
CA LEU A 4 -20.03 1.54 4.18
C LEU A 4 -19.77 1.68 5.69
N ILE A 5 -20.31 0.76 6.47
CA ILE A 5 -20.05 0.69 7.92
C ILE A 5 -18.68 0.04 8.10
N LEU A 6 -17.68 0.85 8.39
CA LEU A 6 -16.35 0.43 8.80
C LEU A 6 -16.44 -0.18 10.21
N PHE A 7 -16.51 -1.50 10.33
CA PHE A 7 -16.48 -2.21 11.61
C PHE A 7 -15.03 -2.27 12.13
N LEU A 8 -14.65 -1.26 12.91
CA LEU A 8 -13.42 -1.25 13.71
C LEU A 8 -13.64 -2.08 14.99
N LEU A 9 -13.39 -3.39 14.92
CA LEU A 9 -13.29 -4.26 16.10
C LEU A 9 -11.81 -4.48 16.44
N PHE A 10 -11.21 -3.55 17.18
CA PHE A 10 -9.94 -3.77 17.86
C PHE A 10 -10.14 -4.78 19.00
N SER A 11 -9.76 -6.03 18.77
CA SER A 11 -9.57 -7.01 19.84
C SER A 11 -8.08 -7.04 20.17
N PHE A 12 -7.69 -6.31 21.23
CA PHE A 12 -6.34 -6.36 21.78
C PHE A 12 -6.13 -7.73 22.46
N SER A 13 -5.50 -8.68 21.78
CA SER A 13 -4.94 -9.88 22.41
C SER A 13 -3.44 -9.94 22.15
N SER A 14 -2.69 -9.94 23.25
CA SER A 14 -1.23 -9.95 23.31
C SER A 14 -0.58 -11.14 22.61
N ILE A 15 0.38 -10.82 21.72
CA ILE A 15 1.47 -11.65 21.17
C ILE A 15 1.02 -12.89 20.39
N LEU A 16 0.76 -12.71 19.10
CA LEU A 16 1.12 -13.65 18.05
C LEU A 16 1.47 -12.86 16.79
N ILE A 17 2.69 -12.31 16.76
CA ILE A 17 3.26 -11.58 15.61
C ILE A 17 3.14 -12.38 14.28
N ALA A 18 3.07 -13.71 14.36
CA ALA A 18 2.84 -14.60 13.22
C ALA A 18 1.39 -14.57 12.67
N GLN A 19 0.37 -14.39 13.52
CA GLN A 19 -1.02 -14.23 13.07
C GLN A 19 -1.21 -12.90 12.33
N ASP A 20 -0.51 -11.84 12.76
CA ASP A 20 -0.56 -10.53 12.13
C ASP A 20 0.02 -10.55 10.70
N ILE A 21 1.07 -11.33 10.45
CA ILE A 21 1.68 -11.43 9.11
C ILE A 21 0.73 -12.08 8.09
N SER A 22 0.07 -13.19 8.46
CA SER A 22 -0.92 -13.83 7.59
C SER A 22 -2.16 -12.96 7.38
N TYR A 23 -2.57 -12.21 8.41
CA TYR A 23 -3.63 -11.21 8.27
C TYR A 23 -3.23 -10.10 7.30
N LEU A 24 -2.01 -9.56 7.37
CA LEU A 24 -1.50 -8.55 6.44
C LEU A 24 -1.44 -9.05 4.99
N GLU A 25 -1.12 -10.32 4.77
CA GLU A 25 -1.17 -10.95 3.45
C GLU A 25 -2.60 -11.04 2.91
N TYR A 26 -3.56 -11.48 3.73
CA TYR A 26 -4.97 -11.53 3.36
C TYR A 26 -5.51 -10.13 3.07
N LEU A 27 -5.25 -9.19 3.97
CA LEU A 27 -5.67 -7.81 3.87
C LEU A 27 -5.16 -7.16 2.57
N ARG A 28 -3.91 -7.42 2.21
CA ARG A 28 -3.32 -6.93 0.97
C ARG A 28 -4.09 -7.40 -0.27
N THR A 29 -4.50 -8.67 -0.32
CA THR A 29 -5.28 -9.21 -1.44
C THR A 29 -6.65 -8.56 -1.52
N ASP A 30 -7.36 -8.49 -0.39
CA ASP A 30 -8.70 -7.89 -0.30
C ASP A 30 -8.69 -6.40 -0.70
N LEU A 31 -7.73 -5.64 -0.18
CA LEU A 31 -7.57 -4.22 -0.53
C LEU A 31 -7.24 -4.00 -2.01
N ARG A 32 -6.53 -4.94 -2.65
CA ARG A 32 -6.22 -4.83 -4.09
C ARG A 32 -7.48 -4.95 -4.95
N GLU A 33 -8.38 -5.88 -4.61
CA GLU A 33 -9.66 -6.03 -5.32
C GLU A 33 -10.53 -4.79 -5.13
N GLN A 34 -10.72 -4.34 -3.88
CA GLN A 34 -11.48 -3.12 -3.57
C GLN A 34 -10.91 -1.88 -4.25
N LYS A 35 -9.58 -1.75 -4.29
CA LYS A 35 -8.91 -0.63 -4.96
C LYS A 35 -9.24 -0.56 -6.45
N ARG A 36 -9.21 -1.71 -7.13
CA ARG A 36 -9.54 -1.80 -8.56
C ARG A 36 -11.00 -1.40 -8.81
N GLU A 37 -11.93 -1.81 -7.95
CA GLU A 37 -13.34 -1.40 -8.02
C GLU A 37 -13.50 0.11 -7.86
N ILE A 38 -12.89 0.70 -6.83
CA ILE A 38 -12.95 2.15 -6.59
C ILE A 38 -12.37 2.93 -7.78
N ILE A 39 -11.25 2.48 -8.35
CA ILE A 39 -10.65 3.10 -9.54
C ILE A 39 -11.60 2.99 -10.74
N ALA A 40 -12.24 1.84 -10.95
CA ALA A 40 -13.20 1.66 -12.04
C ALA A 40 -14.41 2.59 -11.91
N GLU A 41 -14.94 2.74 -10.69
CA GLU A 41 -16.10 3.60 -10.42
C GLU A 41 -15.76 5.09 -10.47
N THR A 42 -14.56 5.48 -10.04
CA THR A 42 -14.18 6.90 -9.90
C THR A 42 -13.64 7.50 -11.18
N MET A 43 -12.99 6.69 -12.04
CA MET A 43 -12.29 7.23 -13.19
C MET A 43 -13.21 7.64 -14.35
N GLU A 44 -14.49 7.24 -14.34
CA GLU A 44 -15.52 7.61 -15.33
C GLU A 44 -15.03 7.50 -16.81
N LEU A 45 -14.22 6.49 -17.11
CA LEU A 45 -13.55 6.34 -18.40
C LEU A 45 -14.55 6.02 -19.52
N THR A 46 -14.34 6.61 -20.70
CA THR A 46 -14.98 6.10 -21.92
C THR A 46 -14.44 4.71 -22.29
N ILE A 47 -15.10 4.04 -23.24
CA ILE A 47 -14.66 2.72 -23.72
C ILE A 47 -13.22 2.82 -24.26
N GLU A 48 -12.91 3.84 -25.05
CA GLU A 48 -11.59 4.05 -25.64
C GLU A 48 -10.53 4.38 -24.59
N GLN A 49 -10.86 5.20 -23.59
CA GLN A 49 -9.95 5.50 -22.49
C GLN A 49 -9.68 4.24 -21.66
N ALA A 50 -10.70 3.42 -21.40
CA ALA A 50 -10.56 2.18 -20.63
C ALA A 50 -9.64 1.16 -21.33
N GLU A 51 -9.72 1.03 -22.66
CA GLU A 51 -8.82 0.16 -23.45
C GLU A 51 -7.34 0.53 -23.28
N THR A 52 -7.05 1.82 -23.12
CA THR A 52 -5.68 2.32 -22.87
C THR A 52 -5.32 2.26 -21.38
N PHE A 53 -6.25 2.60 -20.50
CA PHE A 53 -6.01 2.76 -19.06
C PHE A 53 -5.70 1.41 -18.38
N TRP A 54 -6.51 0.38 -18.62
CA TRP A 54 -6.42 -0.87 -17.85
C TRP A 54 -5.10 -1.63 -18.05
N PRO A 55 -4.50 -1.72 -19.25
CA PRO A 55 -3.18 -2.30 -19.42
C PRO A 55 -2.09 -1.57 -18.63
N ILE A 56 -2.10 -0.24 -18.65
CA ILE A 56 -1.13 0.58 -17.91
C ILE A 56 -1.33 0.41 -16.40
N TYR A 57 -2.59 0.40 -15.94
CA TYR A 57 -2.91 0.17 -14.54
C TYR A 57 -2.49 -1.24 -14.07
N ALA A 58 -2.66 -2.26 -14.91
CA ALA A 58 -2.22 -3.61 -14.58
C ALA A 58 -0.69 -3.73 -14.42
N GLU A 59 0.08 -3.02 -15.24
CA GLU A 59 1.54 -2.92 -15.12
C GLU A 59 1.94 -2.22 -13.81
N TYR A 60 1.26 -1.12 -13.48
CA TYR A 60 1.43 -0.42 -12.20
C TYR A 60 1.18 -1.34 -11.01
N GLU A 61 0.05 -2.06 -11.02
CA GLU A 61 -0.31 -2.98 -9.95
C GLU A 61 0.73 -4.08 -9.78
N SER A 62 1.30 -4.59 -10.87
CA SER A 62 2.35 -5.61 -10.83
C SER A 62 3.64 -5.07 -10.18
N GLU A 63 4.07 -3.87 -10.54
CA GLU A 63 5.25 -3.24 -9.91
C GLU A 63 5.00 -2.88 -8.44
N LEU A 64 3.80 -2.41 -8.11
CA LEU A 64 3.38 -2.10 -6.75
C LEU A 64 3.32 -3.37 -5.88
N ASP A 65 2.92 -4.50 -6.45
CA ASP A 65 2.91 -5.80 -5.81
C ASP A 65 4.33 -6.22 -5.39
N GLY A 66 5.34 -5.96 -6.23
CA GLY A 66 6.74 -6.15 -5.89
C GLY A 66 7.16 -5.36 -4.65
N LEU A 67 6.86 -4.06 -4.60
CA LEU A 67 7.16 -3.20 -3.46
C LEU A 67 6.39 -3.62 -2.19
N SER A 68 5.14 -4.03 -2.34
CA SER A 68 4.30 -4.51 -1.23
C SER A 68 4.85 -5.81 -0.64
N SER A 69 5.41 -6.68 -1.47
CA SER A 69 6.09 -7.90 -1.03
C SER A 69 7.39 -7.61 -0.27
N GLU A 70 8.18 -6.62 -0.71
CA GLU A 70 9.34 -6.15 0.06
C GLU A 70 8.92 -5.52 1.40
N ARG A 71 7.84 -4.75 1.43
CA ARG A 71 7.30 -4.16 2.67
C ARG A 71 6.87 -5.24 3.66
N LEU A 72 6.18 -6.28 3.21
CA LEU A 72 5.81 -7.41 4.08
C LEU A 72 7.07 -8.07 4.67
N LYS A 73 8.11 -8.31 3.86
CA LYS A 73 9.39 -8.84 4.37
C LYS A 73 10.02 -7.94 5.43
N LEU A 74 10.01 -6.62 5.21
CA LEU A 74 10.49 -5.65 6.20
C LEU A 74 9.69 -5.71 7.51
N ILE A 75 8.36 -5.86 7.43
CA ILE A 75 7.51 -6.02 8.61
C ILE A 75 7.85 -7.32 9.35
N ARG A 76 8.11 -8.43 8.63
CA ARG A 76 8.56 -9.70 9.26
C ARG A 76 9.91 -9.54 9.97
N ASP A 77 10.88 -8.90 9.31
CA ASP A 77 12.20 -8.62 9.89
C ASP A 77 12.10 -7.73 11.15
N TYR A 78 11.25 -6.71 11.10
CA TYR A 78 10.94 -5.88 12.27
C TYR A 78 10.34 -6.70 13.42
N ALA A 79 9.37 -7.54 13.10
CA ALA A 79 8.69 -8.44 14.02
C ALA A 79 9.66 -9.40 14.75
N GLU A 80 10.56 -10.03 14.01
CA GLU A 80 11.58 -10.95 14.54
C GLU A 80 12.58 -10.26 15.47
N ASN A 81 12.88 -8.99 15.19
CA ASN A 81 13.85 -8.21 15.95
C ASN A 81 13.23 -7.32 17.04
N TYR A 82 11.90 -7.29 17.17
CA TYR A 82 11.18 -6.31 18.00
C TYR A 82 11.67 -6.22 19.45
N TYR A 83 12.06 -7.34 20.06
CA TYR A 83 12.55 -7.40 21.44
C TYR A 83 14.08 -7.32 21.57
N ASN A 84 14.83 -7.40 20.46
CA ASN A 84 16.28 -7.50 20.42
C ASN A 84 16.91 -6.39 19.53
N LEU A 85 16.31 -5.20 19.56
CA LEU A 85 16.78 -4.08 18.76
C LEU A 85 18.15 -3.58 19.20
N THR A 86 19.06 -3.52 18.24
CA THR A 86 20.32 -2.78 18.32
C THR A 86 20.21 -1.49 17.51
N ASP A 87 21.14 -0.55 17.72
CA ASP A 87 21.21 0.68 16.92
C ASP A 87 21.36 0.37 15.43
N GLU A 88 22.17 -0.63 15.07
CA GLU A 88 22.36 -1.08 13.69
C GLU A 88 21.07 -1.63 13.07
N ILE A 89 20.32 -2.45 13.81
CA ILE A 89 19.03 -2.98 13.32
C ILE A 89 18.02 -1.85 13.15
N ALA A 90 17.94 -0.92 14.11
CA ALA A 90 17.04 0.21 14.05
C ALA A 90 17.32 1.10 12.83
N ASP A 91 18.59 1.44 12.58
CA ASP A 91 19.00 2.25 11.42
C ASP A 91 18.70 1.54 10.09
N ARG A 92 19.02 0.24 9.99
CA ARG A 92 18.71 -0.58 8.81
C ARG A 92 17.22 -0.62 8.50
N LEU A 93 16.37 -0.85 9.51
CA LEU A 93 14.91 -0.94 9.33
C LEU A 93 14.32 0.42 8.93
N ALA A 94 14.78 1.51 9.54
CA ALA A 94 14.37 2.87 9.18
C ALA A 94 14.80 3.22 7.74
N GLY A 95 16.05 2.93 7.38
CA GLY A 95 16.58 3.14 6.03
C GLY A 95 15.79 2.36 4.97
N LYS A 96 15.52 1.07 5.22
CA LYS A 96 14.75 0.24 4.28
C LYS A 96 13.30 0.70 4.15
N LYS A 97 12.65 1.13 5.25
CA LYS A 97 11.32 1.74 5.22
C LYS A 97 11.31 2.98 4.32
N HIS A 98 12.27 3.88 4.52
CA HIS A 98 12.40 5.10 3.73
C HIS A 98 12.63 4.83 2.24
N GLU A 99 13.50 3.85 1.92
CA GLU A 99 13.75 3.41 0.55
C GLU A 99 12.47 2.92 -0.14
N LEU A 100 11.69 2.07 0.53
CA LEU A 100 10.44 1.52 -0.01
C LEU A 100 9.37 2.60 -0.21
N ASP A 101 9.22 3.51 0.75
CA ASP A 101 8.29 4.63 0.63
C ASP A 101 8.66 5.53 -0.56
N THR A 102 9.96 5.81 -0.73
CA THR A 102 10.49 6.59 -1.85
C THR A 102 10.23 5.89 -3.19
N LYS A 103 10.55 4.58 -3.28
CA LYS A 103 10.27 3.78 -4.48
C LYS A 103 8.80 3.78 -4.86
N ARG A 104 7.90 3.66 -3.88
CA ARG A 104 6.44 3.67 -4.12
C ARG A 104 5.96 5.02 -4.63
N ASN A 105 6.45 6.12 -4.05
CA ASN A 105 6.09 7.47 -4.53
C ASN A 105 6.61 7.73 -5.94
N ASN A 106 7.84 7.31 -6.23
CA ASN A 106 8.42 7.40 -7.57
C ASN A 106 7.66 6.52 -8.58
N LEU A 107 7.21 5.33 -8.17
CA LEU A 107 6.37 4.47 -8.99
C LEU A 107 5.05 5.15 -9.34
N LEU A 108 4.35 5.72 -8.35
CA LEU A 108 3.10 6.44 -8.59
C LEU A 108 3.31 7.61 -9.56
N TRP A 109 4.40 8.37 -9.40
CA TRP A 109 4.76 9.45 -10.31
C TRP A 109 5.13 8.98 -11.72
N LYS A 110 5.85 7.86 -11.85
CA LYS A 110 6.16 7.21 -13.15
C LYS A 110 4.86 6.93 -13.91
N TYR A 111 3.87 6.37 -13.22
CA TYR A 111 2.60 6.00 -13.86
C TYR A 111 1.67 7.17 -14.11
N TYR A 112 1.67 8.20 -13.26
CA TYR A 112 1.07 9.49 -13.61
C TYR A 112 1.59 10.01 -14.96
N ASN A 113 2.92 10.02 -15.15
CA ASN A 113 3.49 10.52 -16.41
C ASN A 113 3.15 9.61 -17.60
N LYS A 114 3.05 8.30 -17.39
CA LYS A 114 2.62 7.36 -18.43
C LYS A 114 1.16 7.60 -18.83
N PHE A 115 0.24 7.69 -17.87
CA PHE A 115 -1.15 8.05 -18.15
C PHE A 115 -1.28 9.42 -18.81
N LYS A 116 -0.50 10.42 -18.38
CA LYS A 116 -0.51 11.75 -18.98
C LYS A 116 -0.06 11.75 -20.45
N SER A 117 0.77 10.79 -20.85
CA SER A 117 1.26 10.64 -22.23
C SER A 117 0.25 9.91 -23.12
N GLU A 118 -0.41 8.89 -22.59
CA GLU A 118 -1.32 8.01 -23.35
C GLU A 118 -2.79 8.47 -23.27
N LEU A 119 -3.14 9.26 -22.27
CA LEU A 119 -4.48 9.81 -22.00
C LEU A 119 -4.40 11.34 -21.80
N HIS A 120 -5.48 11.96 -21.30
CA HIS A 120 -5.48 13.39 -21.00
C HIS A 120 -4.81 13.66 -19.63
N PRO A 121 -4.15 14.82 -19.43
CA PRO A 121 -3.61 15.20 -18.13
C PRO A 121 -4.62 15.21 -16.97
N ILE A 122 -5.92 15.41 -17.26
CA ILE A 122 -6.99 15.32 -16.27
C ILE A 122 -7.16 13.88 -15.78
N ASP A 123 -7.21 12.90 -16.69
CA ASP A 123 -7.31 11.48 -16.35
C ASP A 123 -6.12 11.05 -15.48
N ALA A 124 -4.92 11.45 -15.88
CA ALA A 124 -3.70 11.17 -15.14
C ALA A 124 -3.72 11.76 -13.72
N ALA A 125 -4.17 13.01 -13.58
CA ALA A 125 -4.28 13.68 -12.28
C ALA A 125 -5.33 13.01 -11.38
N MET A 126 -6.47 12.60 -11.94
CA MET A 126 -7.51 11.88 -11.21
C MET A 126 -7.00 10.53 -10.71
N PHE A 127 -6.34 9.75 -11.58
CA PHE A 127 -5.65 8.52 -11.16
C PHE A 127 -4.69 8.77 -10.00
N TYR A 128 -3.80 9.76 -10.14
CA TYR A 128 -2.80 10.06 -9.12
C TYR A 128 -3.44 10.41 -7.77
N GLN A 129 -4.50 11.23 -7.78
CA GLN A 129 -5.22 11.61 -6.57
C GLN A 129 -5.88 10.42 -5.90
N VAL A 130 -6.67 9.64 -6.65
CA VAL A 130 -7.42 8.50 -6.11
C VAL A 130 -6.48 7.42 -5.61
N GLU A 131 -5.47 7.05 -6.40
CA GLU A 131 -4.49 6.04 -6.02
C GLU A 131 -3.67 6.48 -4.80
N SER A 132 -3.25 7.75 -4.73
CA SER A 132 -2.54 8.28 -3.55
C SER A 132 -3.39 8.20 -2.28
N GLN A 133 -4.70 8.46 -2.37
CA GLN A 133 -5.62 8.38 -1.24
C GLN A 133 -5.81 6.92 -0.79
N LEU A 134 -5.96 6.00 -1.74
CA LEU A 134 -6.09 4.57 -1.45
C LEU A 134 -4.82 4.01 -0.81
N LEU A 135 -3.64 4.37 -1.31
CA LEU A 135 -2.35 4.00 -0.70
C LEU A 135 -2.22 4.53 0.74
N MET A 136 -2.69 5.75 1.01
CA MET A 136 -2.68 6.32 2.36
C MET A 136 -3.61 5.55 3.31
N LEU A 137 -4.79 5.12 2.85
CA LEU A 137 -5.70 4.30 3.66
C LEU A 137 -5.09 2.93 3.98
N ILE A 138 -4.46 2.29 2.99
CA ILE A 138 -3.69 1.05 3.18
C ILE A 138 -2.60 1.27 4.23
N ASP A 139 -1.89 2.40 4.17
CA ASP A 139 -0.84 2.71 5.14
C ASP A 139 -1.34 2.85 6.57
N VAL A 140 -2.49 3.51 6.76
CA VAL A 140 -3.13 3.62 8.08
C VAL A 140 -3.47 2.24 8.62
N GLN A 141 -4.07 1.38 7.78
CA GLN A 141 -4.48 0.05 8.21
C GLN A 141 -3.28 -0.83 8.58
N VAL A 142 -2.25 -0.87 7.73
CA VAL A 142 -1.03 -1.63 8.02
C VAL A 142 -0.31 -1.08 9.25
N SER A 143 -0.26 0.25 9.42
CA SER A 143 0.41 0.86 10.58
C SER A 143 -0.33 0.58 11.90
N GLY A 144 -1.63 0.30 11.85
CA GLY A 144 -2.41 -0.13 13.02
C GLY A 144 -1.97 -1.50 13.56
N GLU A 145 -1.43 -2.36 12.71
CA GLU A 145 -0.98 -3.73 13.06
C GLU A 145 0.51 -3.76 13.46
N VAL A 146 1.28 -2.71 13.17
CA VAL A 146 2.73 -2.69 13.44
C VAL A 146 3.00 -1.88 14.71
N PRO A 147 3.45 -2.51 15.81
CA PRO A 147 3.70 -1.79 17.05
C PRO A 147 4.86 -0.80 16.88
N ILE A 148 4.82 0.33 17.58
CA ILE A 148 5.94 1.28 17.60
C ILE A 148 7.13 0.69 18.36
N ILE A 149 8.34 1.00 17.87
CA ILE A 149 9.61 0.59 18.45
C ILE A 149 9.70 1.00 19.93
N LYS A 150 10.16 0.07 20.78
CA LYS A 150 10.46 0.36 22.19
C LYS A 150 11.94 0.61 22.37
N LYS A 151 12.29 1.70 23.06
CA LYS A 151 13.67 1.94 23.44
C LYS A 151 14.13 0.85 24.43
N PRO A 152 15.36 0.32 24.29
CA PRO A 152 15.95 -0.51 25.33
C PRO A 152 15.94 0.24 26.66
N LYS A 153 15.68 -0.47 27.77
CA LYS A 153 15.79 0.10 29.12
C LYS A 153 17.23 0.21 29.56
#